data_AF-A0A2Z5X651-F1
#
_entry.id   AF-A0A2Z5X651-F1
#
_cell.length_a   1.000
_cell.length_b   1.000
_cell.length_c   1.000
_cell.angle_alpha   90.00
_cell.angle_beta   90.00
_cell.angle_gamma   90.00
#
_symmetry.space_group_name_H-M   'P 1'
#
loop_
_entity.id
_entity.type
_entity.pdbx_description
1 polymer ?
#
loop_
_entity_poly.entity_id
_entity_poly.type
_entity_poly.pdbx_seq_one_letter_code
_entity_poly.pdbx_strand_id
1 'polypeptide(L)'
;MRDVRDYKYASGGSDRLNTSSPFNIKVRSFTLSNFTLEDVRKLYQQHTDATDQVFTPEAVDLAFHLTQGQPWLVNAIAKEIVEYITKDPSIPITPDLVKQAKEILIKRQDTHLDSLAERLREDRVRAVIQPILSGLELEDTPDDDRRYLLDLGLVVRSQEGGLKIANPMYREVIPRVLSQSLPIIQPSWLNPDGSLKAQVLLDAFLKFWRQHGEPLFKSANYPEIAPHLVMMAFLHRVVNGGGTLEREYAIGSGRMDICLRYGKVTLGMELKVWRDKKPDPLKGCYFQNM
;
A
#
# COMPACT_ATOMS: atom_id res chain seq x y z
N MET A 1 6.93 17.55 0.73
CA MET A 1 8.13 18.44 0.65
C MET A 1 8.43 18.90 2.06
N ARG A 2 9.60 18.54 2.63
CA ARG A 2 9.90 18.62 4.08
C ARG A 2 10.34 20.01 4.55
N ASP A 3 10.12 20.28 5.84
CA ASP A 3 10.57 21.45 6.60
C ASP A 3 12.12 21.51 6.66
N VAL A 4 12.66 22.72 6.80
CA VAL A 4 14.09 23.07 6.90
C VAL A 4 14.81 22.33 8.05
N ARG A 5 14.08 21.68 8.95
CA ARG A 5 14.62 20.81 10.00
C ARG A 5 15.43 19.62 9.46
N ASP A 6 15.09 19.09 8.30
CA ASP A 6 15.73 17.87 7.78
C ASP A 6 17.04 18.13 7.00
N TYR A 7 17.31 19.37 6.60
CA TYR A 7 18.59 19.73 5.97
C TYR A 7 19.78 19.73 6.97
N LYS A 8 19.50 19.68 8.28
CA LYS A 8 20.54 19.75 9.31
C LYS A 8 21.30 18.45 9.57
N TYR A 9 20.84 17.31 9.05
CA TYR A 9 21.55 16.04 9.22
C TYR A 9 22.63 15.75 8.15
N ALA A 10 22.70 16.54 7.07
CA ALA A 10 23.66 16.33 5.98
C ALA A 10 24.84 17.33 5.96
N SER A 11 24.88 18.30 6.89
CA SER A 11 25.92 19.32 6.93
C SER A 11 26.70 19.20 8.24
N GLY A 12 27.82 18.48 8.23
CA GLY A 12 28.67 18.28 9.41
C GLY A 12 29.19 19.60 9.99
N GLY A 13 28.49 20.15 10.97
CA GLY A 13 28.82 21.41 11.63
C GLY A 13 28.57 21.36 13.13
N SER A 14 29.67 21.24 13.88
CA SER A 14 29.92 21.57 15.31
C SER A 14 28.76 21.55 16.33
N ASP A 15 29.02 20.82 17.42
CA ASP A 15 28.15 20.52 18.57
C ASP A 15 27.86 21.70 19.54
N ARG A 16 27.97 22.94 19.09
CA ARG A 16 27.79 24.12 19.96
C ARG A 16 27.24 25.31 19.19
N LEU A 17 25.92 25.53 19.25
CA LEU A 17 25.26 26.81 19.56
C LEU A 17 23.77 26.82 19.11
N ASN A 18 22.91 27.05 20.11
CA ASN A 18 21.55 27.62 20.04
C ASN A 18 20.39 26.73 19.57
N THR A 19 19.92 25.92 20.53
CA THR A 19 18.52 25.81 20.96
C THR A 19 17.51 26.61 20.13
N SER A 20 16.61 25.92 19.41
CA SER A 20 15.38 26.56 18.94
C SER A 20 14.57 27.01 20.16
N SER A 21 14.51 28.32 20.38
CA SER A 21 13.75 28.92 21.48
C SER A 21 12.30 28.41 21.47
N PRO A 22 11.72 28.01 22.62
CA PRO A 22 10.32 27.60 22.72
C PRO A 22 9.34 28.75 22.42
N PHE A 23 9.83 29.98 22.24
CA PHE A 23 9.05 31.17 21.92
C PHE A 23 9.01 31.51 20.42
N ASN A 24 9.53 30.64 19.54
CA ASN A 24 9.38 30.83 18.10
C ASN A 24 7.92 30.56 17.70
N ILE A 25 7.10 31.62 17.63
CA ILE A 25 5.78 31.58 16.99
C ILE A 25 6.00 31.41 15.49
N LYS A 26 6.08 30.17 14.99
CA LYS A 26 5.90 29.88 13.56
C LYS A 26 4.44 30.17 13.23
N VAL A 27 4.17 31.29 12.56
CA VAL A 27 2.82 31.83 12.31
C VAL A 27 1.95 30.91 11.44
N ARG A 28 2.54 29.99 10.66
CA ARG A 28 1.91 28.80 10.03
C ARG A 28 2.99 27.97 9.33
N SER A 29 2.99 26.65 9.52
CA SER A 29 3.71 25.75 8.61
C SER A 29 2.83 25.51 7.40
N PHE A 30 3.20 26.03 6.23
CA PHE A 30 2.48 25.77 4.98
C PHE A 30 2.83 24.36 4.48
N THR A 31 2.11 23.35 4.97
CA THR A 31 2.12 22.03 4.36
C THR A 31 1.10 22.02 3.22
N LEU A 32 1.52 21.59 2.03
CA LEU A 32 0.60 21.36 0.92
C LEU A 32 -0.37 20.24 1.35
N SER A 33 -1.64 20.56 1.51
CA SER A 33 -2.66 19.57 1.82
C SER A 33 -2.90 18.65 0.62
N ASN A 34 -3.47 17.48 0.88
CA ASN A 34 -4.03 16.67 -0.20
C ASN A 34 -5.15 17.45 -0.90
N PHE A 35 -5.32 17.17 -2.18
CA PHE A 35 -6.44 17.65 -2.96
C PHE A 35 -7.76 17.11 -2.41
N THR A 36 -8.79 17.94 -2.41
CA THR A 36 -10.17 17.47 -2.28
C THR A 36 -10.62 16.84 -3.60
N LEU A 37 -11.74 16.12 -3.58
CA LEU A 37 -12.34 15.60 -4.82
C LEU A 37 -12.63 16.73 -5.82
N GLU A 38 -13.04 17.89 -5.32
CA GLU A 38 -13.30 19.07 -6.15
C GLU A 38 -12.02 19.64 -6.76
N ASP A 39 -10.91 19.64 -6.02
CA ASP A 39 -9.61 20.04 -6.57
C ASP A 39 -9.15 19.08 -7.68
N VAL A 40 -9.35 17.77 -7.51
CA VAL A 40 -9.03 16.77 -8.54
C VAL A 40 -9.90 16.95 -9.77
N ARG A 41 -11.22 17.20 -9.60
CA ARG A 41 -12.13 17.52 -10.71
C ARG A 41 -11.66 18.73 -11.49
N LYS A 42 -11.34 19.83 -10.80
CA LYS A 42 -10.82 21.05 -11.43
C LYS A 42 -9.51 20.81 -12.15
N LEU A 43 -8.59 20.05 -11.53
CA LEU A 43 -7.30 19.72 -12.13
C LEU A 43 -7.47 18.93 -13.43
N TYR A 44 -8.33 17.91 -13.44
CA TYR A 44 -8.55 17.10 -14.64
C TYR A 44 -9.38 17.84 -15.69
N GLN A 45 -10.29 18.73 -15.27
CA GLN A 45 -11.03 19.59 -16.19
C GLN A 45 -10.11 20.52 -16.98
N GLN A 46 -9.02 21.01 -16.40
CA GLN A 46 -8.03 21.80 -17.13
C GLN A 46 -7.41 21.04 -18.31
N HIS A 47 -7.21 19.72 -18.18
CA HIS A 47 -6.77 18.88 -19.30
C HIS A 47 -7.86 18.75 -20.37
N THR A 48 -9.10 18.49 -19.96
CA THR A 48 -10.25 18.43 -20.87
C THR A 48 -10.39 19.73 -21.66
N ASP A 49 -10.34 20.89 -20.99
CA ASP A 49 -10.48 22.20 -21.63
C ASP A 49 -9.34 22.52 -22.59
N ALA A 50 -8.14 22.00 -22.34
CA ALA A 50 -6.96 22.25 -23.15
C ALA A 50 -6.82 21.30 -24.36
N THR A 51 -7.42 20.11 -24.29
CA THR A 51 -7.16 19.02 -25.26
C THR A 51 -8.43 18.43 -25.88
N ASP A 52 -9.61 18.79 -25.39
CA ASP A 52 -10.91 18.14 -25.65
C ASP A 52 -10.99 16.67 -25.19
N GLN A 53 -9.92 16.12 -24.58
CA GLN A 53 -9.93 14.77 -24.06
C GLN A 53 -10.64 14.70 -22.70
N VAL A 54 -11.87 14.21 -22.72
CA VAL A 54 -12.74 14.17 -21.54
C VAL A 54 -12.31 13.10 -20.56
N PHE A 55 -12.05 13.48 -19.30
CA PHE A 55 -12.13 12.56 -18.16
C PHE A 55 -13.59 12.32 -17.78
N THR A 56 -14.05 11.07 -17.77
CA THR A 56 -15.42 10.79 -17.30
C THR A 56 -15.52 11.02 -15.79
N PRO A 57 -16.69 11.43 -15.26
CA PRO A 57 -16.87 11.66 -13.82
C PRO A 57 -16.45 10.45 -12.97
N GLU A 58 -16.75 9.23 -13.43
CA GLU A 58 -16.41 7.99 -12.74
C GLU A 58 -14.89 7.75 -12.71
N ALA A 59 -14.17 8.17 -13.75
CA ALA A 59 -12.71 8.08 -13.80
C ALA A 59 -12.08 9.04 -12.79
N VAL A 60 -12.63 10.25 -12.66
CA VAL A 60 -12.18 11.23 -11.65
C VAL A 60 -12.45 10.70 -10.24
N ASP A 61 -13.64 10.20 -9.99
CA ASP A 61 -14.03 9.65 -8.68
C ASP A 61 -13.15 8.45 -8.31
N LEU A 62 -12.85 7.56 -9.26
CA LEU A 62 -11.94 6.43 -9.03
C LEU A 62 -10.49 6.90 -8.78
N ALA A 63 -9.99 7.86 -9.55
CA ALA A 63 -8.65 8.41 -9.34
C ALA A 63 -8.54 9.06 -7.95
N PHE A 64 -9.56 9.82 -7.52
CA PHE A 64 -9.60 10.36 -6.16
C PHE A 64 -9.68 9.25 -5.12
N HIS A 65 -10.51 8.22 -5.31
CA HIS A 65 -10.62 7.10 -4.39
C HIS A 65 -9.27 6.40 -4.18
N LEU A 66 -8.55 6.08 -5.27
CA LEU A 66 -7.27 5.38 -5.22
C LEU A 66 -6.16 6.17 -4.53
N THR A 67 -6.18 7.50 -4.68
CA THR A 67 -5.10 8.38 -4.24
C THR A 67 -5.40 9.13 -2.95
N GLN A 68 -6.68 9.22 -2.58
CA GLN A 68 -7.20 10.10 -1.53
C GLN A 68 -6.67 11.53 -1.66
N GLY A 69 -6.57 12.00 -2.90
CA GLY A 69 -6.13 13.36 -3.23
C GLY A 69 -4.64 13.61 -3.06
N GLN A 70 -3.81 12.58 -2.87
CA GLN A 70 -2.37 12.80 -2.73
C GLN A 70 -1.81 13.43 -4.04
N PRO A 71 -1.20 14.63 -3.99
CA PRO A 71 -0.89 15.39 -5.19
C PRO A 71 -0.01 14.64 -6.20
N TRP A 72 1.02 13.93 -5.71
CA TRP A 72 1.89 13.15 -6.60
C TRP A 72 1.13 12.02 -7.29
N LEU A 73 0.37 11.20 -6.55
CA LEU A 73 -0.37 10.07 -7.14
C LEU A 73 -1.46 10.52 -8.12
N VAL A 74 -2.19 11.59 -7.79
CA VAL A 74 -3.22 12.16 -8.69
C VAL A 74 -2.60 12.53 -10.04
N ASN A 75 -1.51 13.30 -10.01
CA ASN A 75 -0.82 13.70 -11.22
C ASN A 75 -0.16 12.52 -11.94
N ALA A 76 0.39 11.55 -11.21
CA ALA A 76 1.02 10.37 -11.80
C ALA A 76 0.00 9.51 -12.58
N ILE A 77 -1.20 9.30 -12.05
CA ILE A 77 -2.27 8.59 -12.76
C ILE A 77 -2.65 9.33 -14.04
N ALA A 78 -2.97 10.63 -13.95
CA ALA A 78 -3.35 11.41 -15.13
C ALA A 78 -2.25 11.40 -16.19
N LYS A 79 -1.01 11.67 -15.78
CA LYS A 79 0.17 11.66 -16.66
C LYS A 79 0.33 10.31 -17.37
N GLU A 80 0.26 9.20 -16.64
CA GLU A 80 0.42 7.87 -17.23
C GLU A 80 -0.64 7.61 -18.32
N ILE A 81 -1.89 8.02 -18.07
CA ILE A 81 -2.98 7.85 -19.03
C ILE A 81 -2.75 8.69 -20.28
N VAL A 82 -2.57 10.00 -20.12
CA VAL A 82 -2.58 10.96 -21.25
C VAL A 82 -1.30 10.90 -22.07
N GLU A 83 -0.16 10.57 -21.44
CA GLU A 83 1.13 10.54 -22.15
C GLU A 83 1.50 9.14 -22.67
N TYR A 84 0.98 8.04 -22.11
CA TYR A 84 1.47 6.69 -22.45
C TYR A 84 0.37 5.71 -22.85
N ILE A 85 -0.82 5.77 -22.24
CA ILE A 85 -1.88 4.80 -22.52
C ILE A 85 -2.74 5.25 -23.71
N THR A 86 -3.28 6.48 -23.66
CA THR A 86 -4.17 7.01 -24.69
C THR A 86 -3.87 8.47 -24.99
N LYS A 87 -3.01 8.67 -26.00
CA LYS A 87 -2.65 10.01 -26.50
C LYS A 87 -3.71 10.63 -27.40
N ASP A 88 -4.65 9.84 -27.91
CA ASP A 88 -5.71 10.29 -28.80
C ASP A 88 -6.79 11.05 -28.01
N PRO A 89 -6.98 12.37 -28.24
CA PRO A 89 -7.95 13.16 -27.50
C PRO A 89 -9.41 12.77 -27.76
N SER A 90 -9.70 12.05 -28.85
CA SER A 90 -11.05 11.56 -29.14
C SER A 90 -11.49 10.41 -28.24
N ILE A 91 -10.54 9.76 -27.55
CA ILE A 91 -10.81 8.65 -26.65
C ILE A 91 -11.01 9.22 -25.24
N PRO A 92 -12.23 9.10 -24.66
CA PRO A 92 -12.49 9.57 -23.30
C PRO A 92 -11.74 8.71 -22.28
N ILE A 93 -11.31 9.33 -21.19
CA ILE A 93 -10.58 8.68 -20.12
C ILE A 93 -11.58 8.08 -19.13
N THR A 94 -11.68 6.75 -19.15
CA THR A 94 -12.63 5.94 -18.38
C THR A 94 -12.00 5.31 -17.13
N PRO A 95 -12.80 4.75 -16.21
CA PRO A 95 -12.29 4.03 -15.04
C PRO A 95 -11.32 2.89 -15.38
N ASP A 96 -11.46 2.23 -16.52
CA ASP A 96 -10.57 1.13 -16.91
C ASP A 96 -9.17 1.61 -17.27
N LEU A 97 -9.05 2.78 -17.89
CA LEU A 97 -7.76 3.43 -18.12
C LEU A 97 -7.09 3.85 -16.81
N VAL A 98 -7.88 4.30 -15.82
CA VAL A 98 -7.38 4.60 -14.46
C VAL A 98 -6.86 3.33 -13.77
N LYS A 99 -7.59 2.21 -13.84
CA LYS A 99 -7.11 0.92 -13.31
C LYS A 99 -5.84 0.47 -14.01
N GLN A 100 -5.75 0.62 -15.33
CA GLN A 100 -4.57 0.27 -16.09
C GLN A 100 -3.36 1.12 -15.68
N ALA A 101 -3.52 2.43 -15.57
CA ALA A 101 -2.48 3.34 -15.09
C ALA A 101 -2.01 2.97 -13.67
N LYS A 102 -2.96 2.69 -12.77
CA LYS A 102 -2.68 2.19 -11.41
C LYS A 102 -1.74 0.97 -11.43
N GLU A 103 -2.05 -0.05 -12.24
CA GLU A 103 -1.25 -1.25 -12.36
C GLU A 103 0.15 -0.98 -12.92
N ILE A 104 0.27 -0.09 -13.90
CA ILE A 104 1.56 0.30 -14.49
C ILE A 104 2.44 1.01 -13.44
N LEU A 105 1.90 2.01 -12.74
CA LEU A 105 2.63 2.76 -11.71
C LEU A 105 3.14 1.83 -10.58
N ILE A 106 2.31 0.88 -10.13
CA ILE A 106 2.69 -0.08 -9.10
C ILE A 106 3.77 -1.05 -9.61
N LYS A 107 3.70 -1.47 -10.87
CA LYS A 107 4.70 -2.37 -11.48
C LYS A 107 6.03 -1.68 -11.75
N ARG A 108 6.01 -0.44 -12.27
CA ARG A 108 7.19 0.31 -12.69
C ARG A 108 8.06 0.74 -11.51
N GLN A 109 7.52 0.76 -10.29
CA GLN A 109 8.20 1.25 -9.09
C GLN A 109 8.82 2.63 -9.35
N ASP A 110 7.97 3.60 -9.68
CA ASP A 110 8.46 4.97 -9.94
C ASP A 110 9.29 5.52 -8.78
N THR A 111 10.18 6.48 -9.04
CA THR A 111 11.16 7.04 -8.08
C THR A 111 10.55 7.46 -6.73
N HIS A 112 9.28 7.87 -6.71
CA HIS A 112 8.54 8.17 -5.48
C HIS A 112 8.21 6.91 -4.66
N LEU A 113 7.83 5.82 -5.31
CA LEU A 113 7.61 4.51 -4.68
C LEU A 113 8.93 3.87 -4.24
N ASP A 114 10.04 4.13 -4.95
CA ASP A 114 11.38 3.72 -4.48
C ASP A 114 11.78 4.48 -3.20
N SER A 115 11.53 5.79 -3.16
CA SER A 115 11.76 6.60 -1.96
C SER A 115 10.91 6.11 -0.79
N LEU A 116 9.69 5.62 -1.05
CA LEU A 116 8.86 4.96 -0.03
C LEU A 116 9.54 3.68 0.51
N ALA A 117 10.16 2.87 -0.35
CA ALA A 117 10.85 1.65 0.06
C ALA A 117 11.98 1.89 1.05
N GLU A 118 12.75 2.97 0.87
CA GLU A 118 13.79 3.36 1.82
C GLU A 118 13.19 3.77 3.17
N ARG A 119 12.13 4.57 3.17
CA ARG A 119 11.45 5.01 4.40
C ARG A 119 10.83 3.84 5.17
N LEU A 120 10.31 2.83 4.47
CA LEU A 120 9.75 1.64 5.11
C LEU A 120 10.79 0.82 5.91
N ARG A 121 12.09 1.04 5.71
CA ARG A 121 13.15 0.38 6.49
C ARG A 121 13.47 1.08 7.81
N GLU A 122 13.03 2.32 8.01
CA GLU A 122 13.27 3.06 9.25
C GLU A 122 12.53 2.43 10.43
N ASP A 123 13.20 2.21 11.56
CA ASP A 123 12.61 1.58 12.75
C ASP A 123 11.33 2.28 13.22
N ARG A 124 11.32 3.61 13.19
CA ARG A 124 10.16 4.43 13.54
C ARG A 124 8.97 4.27 12.60
N VAL A 125 9.23 4.04 11.31
CA VAL A 125 8.18 3.78 10.31
C VAL A 125 7.64 2.37 10.50
N ARG A 126 8.53 1.40 10.68
CA ARG A 126 8.16 0.02 10.97
C ARG A 126 7.28 -0.09 12.22
N ALA A 127 7.63 0.62 13.30
CA ALA A 127 6.89 0.58 14.56
C ALA A 127 5.40 0.94 14.41
N VAL A 128 5.05 1.78 13.42
CA VAL A 128 3.66 2.15 13.11
C VAL A 128 3.05 1.28 12.01
N ILE A 129 3.78 1.01 10.92
CA ILE A 129 3.24 0.27 9.77
C ILE A 129 3.00 -1.21 10.12
N GLN A 130 3.87 -1.82 10.92
CA GLN A 130 3.78 -3.24 11.24
C GLN A 130 2.49 -3.61 11.99
N PRO A 131 2.07 -2.91 13.06
CA PRO A 131 0.78 -3.20 13.72
C PRO A 131 -0.42 -3.01 12.78
N ILE A 132 -0.42 -1.95 11.95
CA ILE A 132 -1.50 -1.68 10.98
C ILE A 132 -1.63 -2.85 10.00
N LEU A 133 -0.52 -3.30 9.41
CA LEU A 133 -0.53 -4.45 8.48
C LEU A 133 -0.86 -5.78 9.17
N SER A 134 -0.70 -5.87 10.50
CA SER A 134 -1.07 -7.04 11.30
C SER A 134 -2.55 -7.06 11.69
N GLY A 135 -3.31 -5.99 11.42
CA GLY A 135 -4.65 -5.80 12.00
C GLY A 135 -4.61 -5.64 13.53
N LEU A 136 -3.50 -5.16 14.10
CA LEU A 136 -3.33 -4.90 15.52
C LEU A 136 -3.49 -3.41 15.82
N GLU A 137 -3.92 -3.11 17.04
CA GLU A 137 -3.93 -1.74 17.55
C GLU A 137 -2.49 -1.23 17.78
N LEU A 138 -2.36 0.09 17.74
CA LEU A 138 -1.10 0.79 18.03
C LEU A 138 -0.99 1.00 19.54
N GLU A 139 -0.69 -0.07 20.28
CA GLU A 139 -0.34 0.00 21.69
C GLU A 139 1.17 0.30 21.78
N ASP A 140 1.55 1.42 22.41
CA ASP A 140 2.95 1.79 22.75
C ASP A 140 3.84 2.45 21.67
N THR A 141 3.29 2.95 20.56
CA THR A 141 4.09 3.74 19.60
C THR A 141 4.21 5.22 20.00
N PRO A 142 5.42 5.82 20.06
CA PRO A 142 5.63 7.22 20.41
C PRO A 142 4.83 8.20 19.53
N ASP A 143 4.30 9.26 20.12
CA ASP A 143 3.51 10.27 19.39
C ASP A 143 4.31 10.98 18.28
N ASP A 144 5.62 11.15 18.48
CA ASP A 144 6.49 11.74 17.48
C ASP A 144 6.63 10.87 16.22
N ASP A 145 6.58 9.55 16.36
CA ASP A 145 6.60 8.61 15.23
C ASP A 145 5.25 8.60 14.51
N ARG A 146 4.15 8.62 15.27
CA ARG A 146 2.80 8.78 14.69
C ARG A 146 2.71 10.06 13.88
N ARG A 147 3.17 11.19 14.42
CA ARG A 147 3.19 12.49 13.76
C ARG A 147 4.07 12.49 12.53
N TYR A 148 5.24 11.88 12.60
CA TYR A 148 6.13 11.76 11.45
C TYR A 148 5.49 11.03 10.27
N LEU A 149 4.73 9.94 10.50
CA LEU A 149 4.07 9.22 9.42
C LEU A 149 2.85 9.97 8.87
N LEU A 150 2.15 10.74 9.71
CA LEU A 150 1.11 11.67 9.27
C LEU A 150 1.72 12.76 8.36
N ASP A 151 2.86 13.34 8.75
CA ASP A 151 3.56 14.37 7.98
C ASP A 151 4.16 13.82 6.67
N LEU A 152 4.57 12.55 6.67
CA LEU A 152 4.96 11.83 5.45
C LEU A 152 3.75 11.51 4.54
N GLY A 153 2.53 11.60 5.06
CA GLY A 153 1.32 11.22 4.33
C GLY A 153 1.18 9.72 4.09
N LEU A 154 1.86 8.87 4.88
CA LEU A 154 1.75 7.41 4.76
C LEU A 154 0.52 6.86 5.48
N VAL A 155 0.11 7.55 6.54
CA VAL A 155 -1.05 7.19 7.36
C VAL A 155 -1.95 8.40 7.55
N VAL A 156 -3.21 8.13 7.88
CA VAL A 156 -4.21 9.13 8.28
C VAL A 156 -4.91 8.65 9.55
N ARG A 157 -5.54 9.57 10.28
CA ARG A 157 -6.38 9.20 11.43
C ARG A 157 -7.64 8.48 10.93
N SER A 158 -7.97 7.35 11.57
CA SER A 158 -9.24 6.66 11.36
C SER A 158 -10.37 7.37 12.11
N GLN A 159 -11.61 7.19 11.64
CA GLN A 159 -12.81 7.69 12.33
C GLN A 159 -13.03 7.00 13.68
N GLU A 160 -12.59 5.74 13.80
CA GLU A 160 -12.75 4.90 14.99
C GLU A 160 -11.69 5.18 16.08
N GLY A 161 -10.78 6.14 15.84
CA GLY A 161 -9.63 6.36 16.71
C GLY A 161 -8.49 5.40 16.34
N GLY A 162 -7.37 5.94 15.88
CA GLY A 162 -6.22 5.15 15.42
C GLY A 162 -5.64 5.67 14.11
N LEU A 163 -4.69 4.92 13.55
CA LEU A 163 -4.07 5.23 12.26
C LEU A 163 -4.39 4.14 11.24
N LYS A 164 -4.61 4.55 10.00
CA LYS A 164 -4.75 3.65 8.85
C LYS A 164 -3.88 4.14 7.70
N ILE A 165 -3.52 3.24 6.79
CA ILE A 165 -2.77 3.60 5.57
C ILE A 165 -3.55 4.65 4.76
N ALA A 166 -2.84 5.69 4.31
CA ALA A 166 -3.44 6.93 3.81
C ALA A 166 -4.34 6.75 2.59
N ASN A 167 -4.01 5.84 1.67
CA ASN A 167 -4.77 5.63 0.45
C ASN A 167 -4.69 4.18 -0.06
N PRO A 168 -5.63 3.74 -0.91
CA PRO A 168 -5.61 2.41 -1.53
C PRO A 168 -4.32 2.08 -2.28
N MET A 169 -3.70 3.04 -2.98
CA MET A 169 -2.41 2.82 -3.65
C MET A 169 -1.33 2.34 -2.69
N TYR A 170 -1.18 2.99 -1.53
CA TYR A 170 -0.20 2.61 -0.51
C TYR A 170 -0.54 1.29 0.16
N ARG A 171 -1.82 0.94 0.32
CA ARG A 171 -2.23 -0.39 0.84
C ARG A 171 -1.75 -1.53 -0.06
N GLU A 172 -1.60 -1.26 -1.36
CA GLU A 172 -1.12 -2.22 -2.35
C GLU A 172 0.41 -2.19 -2.50
N VAL A 173 1.02 -0.99 -2.56
CA VAL A 173 2.46 -0.82 -2.75
C VAL A 173 3.27 -1.30 -1.54
N ILE A 174 2.87 -0.93 -0.32
CA ILE A 174 3.67 -1.20 0.89
C ILE A 174 3.95 -2.71 1.04
N PRO A 175 2.95 -3.60 1.04
CA PRO A 175 3.22 -5.03 1.15
C PRO A 175 4.08 -5.57 0.02
N ARG A 176 3.89 -5.06 -1.21
CA ARG A 176 4.63 -5.50 -2.39
C ARG A 176 6.11 -5.14 -2.27
N VAL A 177 6.42 -3.91 -1.85
CA VAL A 177 7.79 -3.44 -1.58
C VAL A 177 8.45 -4.27 -0.49
N LEU A 178 7.71 -4.60 0.57
CA LEU A 178 8.22 -5.40 1.69
C LEU A 178 8.46 -6.88 1.36
N SER A 179 8.03 -7.34 0.18
CA SER A 179 8.01 -8.77 -0.18
C SER A 179 8.68 -9.11 -1.51
N GLN A 180 9.45 -8.17 -2.10
CA GLN A 180 10.09 -8.32 -3.41
C GLN A 180 11.15 -9.44 -3.52
N SER A 181 11.65 -9.96 -2.40
CA SER A 181 12.81 -10.87 -2.35
C SER A 181 12.48 -12.37 -2.39
N LEU A 182 11.29 -12.78 -2.84
CA LEU A 182 10.96 -14.21 -2.94
C LEU A 182 11.53 -14.89 -4.20
N PRO A 183 11.94 -16.17 -4.13
CA PRO A 183 12.43 -16.92 -5.29
C PRO A 183 11.34 -17.13 -6.35
N ILE A 184 11.76 -17.28 -7.60
CA ILE A 184 10.87 -17.56 -8.73
C ILE A 184 10.42 -19.03 -8.65
N ILE A 185 9.11 -19.28 -8.77
CA ILE A 185 8.51 -20.63 -8.77
C ILE A 185 7.61 -20.74 -9.99
N GLN A 186 7.70 -21.87 -10.71
CA GLN A 186 6.79 -22.13 -11.82
C GLN A 186 5.38 -22.44 -11.31
N PRO A 187 4.33 -21.84 -11.89
CA PRO A 187 2.96 -22.03 -11.43
C PRO A 187 2.47 -23.46 -11.71
N SER A 188 2.30 -24.26 -10.66
CA SER A 188 1.74 -25.62 -10.75
C SER A 188 0.21 -25.65 -10.56
N TRP A 189 -0.38 -24.50 -10.24
CA TRP A 189 -1.77 -24.32 -9.82
C TRP A 189 -2.69 -23.84 -10.94
N LEU A 190 -2.26 -23.91 -12.20
CA LEU A 190 -3.10 -23.65 -13.36
C LEU A 190 -3.48 -24.96 -14.05
N ASN A 191 -4.71 -25.03 -14.53
CA ASN A 191 -5.15 -26.05 -15.49
C ASN A 191 -4.52 -25.79 -16.87
N PRO A 192 -4.50 -26.78 -17.78
CA PRO A 192 -4.12 -26.57 -19.18
C PRO A 192 -4.95 -25.50 -19.90
N ASP A 193 -6.20 -25.30 -19.48
CA ASP A 193 -7.09 -24.25 -20.00
C ASP A 193 -6.83 -22.86 -19.37
N GLY A 194 -5.82 -22.76 -18.50
CA GLY A 194 -5.44 -21.54 -17.79
C GLY A 194 -6.24 -21.26 -16.52
N SER A 195 -7.25 -22.05 -16.15
CA SER A 195 -8.05 -21.79 -14.94
C SER A 195 -7.31 -22.14 -13.64
N LEU A 196 -7.64 -21.44 -12.54
CA LEU A 196 -6.96 -21.60 -11.24
C LEU A 196 -7.45 -22.83 -10.47
N LYS A 197 -6.51 -23.67 -10.02
CA LYS A 197 -6.73 -24.75 -9.04
C LYS A 197 -6.47 -24.24 -7.62
N ALA A 198 -7.53 -23.77 -6.95
CA ALA A 198 -7.45 -23.14 -5.62
C ALA A 198 -6.71 -24.01 -4.57
N GLN A 199 -7.09 -25.29 -4.44
CA GLN A 199 -6.46 -26.16 -3.44
C GLN A 199 -4.98 -26.39 -3.74
N VAL A 200 -4.62 -26.56 -5.02
CA VAL A 200 -3.22 -26.75 -5.43
C VAL A 200 -2.38 -25.51 -5.17
N LEU A 201 -2.96 -24.31 -5.30
CA LEU A 201 -2.30 -23.06 -4.94
C LEU A 201 -1.98 -23.01 -3.44
N LEU A 202 -2.95 -23.35 -2.59
CA LEU A 202 -2.76 -23.36 -1.13
C LEU A 202 -1.76 -24.43 -0.70
N ASP A 203 -1.83 -25.63 -1.28
CA ASP A 203 -0.86 -26.70 -1.00
C ASP A 203 0.55 -26.31 -1.46
N ALA A 204 0.68 -25.64 -2.60
CA ALA A 204 1.95 -25.10 -3.09
C ALA A 204 2.50 -24.03 -2.15
N PHE A 205 1.64 -23.15 -1.61
CA PHE A 205 2.04 -22.18 -0.59
C PHE A 205 2.55 -22.88 0.68
N LEU A 206 1.84 -23.90 1.19
CA LEU A 206 2.26 -24.62 2.39
C LEU A 206 3.62 -25.33 2.19
N LYS A 207 3.85 -25.91 1.02
CA LYS A 207 5.15 -26.50 0.66
C LYS A 207 6.25 -25.45 0.62
N PHE A 208 5.98 -24.33 -0.05
CA PHE A 208 6.90 -23.19 -0.12
C PHE A 208 7.24 -22.66 1.27
N TRP A 209 6.23 -22.47 2.12
CA TRP A 209 6.38 -21.97 3.49
C TRP A 209 7.25 -22.89 4.35
N ARG A 210 7.05 -24.21 4.26
CA ARG A 210 7.88 -25.19 4.99
C ARG A 210 9.35 -25.17 4.55
N GLN A 211 9.60 -24.90 3.27
CA GLN A 211 10.95 -24.91 2.71
C GLN A 211 11.69 -23.59 2.92
N HIS A 212 10.99 -22.46 2.89
CA HIS A 212 11.60 -21.12 2.85
C HIS A 212 11.22 -20.23 4.04
N GLY A 213 10.27 -20.63 4.88
CA GLY A 213 9.71 -19.80 5.95
C GLY A 213 10.76 -19.32 6.94
N GLU A 214 11.53 -20.23 7.54
CA GLU A 214 12.51 -19.87 8.58
C GLU A 214 13.63 -18.92 8.08
N PRO A 215 14.25 -19.15 6.91
CA PRO A 215 15.19 -18.17 6.33
C PRO A 215 14.55 -16.80 6.08
N LEU A 216 13.32 -16.76 5.55
CA LEU A 216 12.63 -15.51 5.25
C LEU A 216 12.34 -14.71 6.53
N PHE A 217 11.93 -15.37 7.62
CA PHE A 217 11.73 -14.72 8.92
C PHE A 217 12.99 -14.04 9.45
N LYS A 218 14.15 -14.73 9.40
CA LYS A 218 15.41 -14.21 9.96
C LYS A 218 15.93 -12.97 9.22
N SER A 219 15.58 -12.82 7.94
CA SER A 219 15.97 -11.68 7.11
C SER A 219 14.91 -10.57 7.01
N ALA A 220 13.72 -10.77 7.56
CA ALA A 220 12.61 -9.85 7.36
C ALA A 220 12.80 -8.57 8.17
N ASN A 221 12.76 -7.43 7.49
CA ASN A 221 12.69 -6.13 8.16
C ASN A 221 11.44 -6.01 9.04
N TYR A 222 10.40 -6.80 8.78
CA TYR A 222 9.12 -6.83 9.48
C TYR A 222 8.80 -8.25 9.99
N PRO A 223 9.45 -8.70 11.08
CA PRO A 223 9.38 -10.10 11.51
C PRO A 223 7.96 -10.53 11.93
N GLU A 224 7.21 -9.64 12.58
CA GLU A 224 5.86 -9.97 13.10
C GLU A 224 4.80 -10.18 12.00
N ILE A 225 4.99 -9.57 10.84
CA ILE A 225 4.10 -9.73 9.68
C ILE A 225 4.74 -10.52 8.55
N ALA A 226 5.93 -11.10 8.76
CA ALA A 226 6.59 -11.90 7.74
C ALA A 226 5.67 -12.98 7.12
N PRO A 227 4.80 -13.71 7.87
CA PRO A 227 3.82 -14.63 7.27
C PRO A 227 2.85 -13.94 6.30
N HIS A 228 2.34 -12.78 6.69
CA HIS A 228 1.44 -11.98 5.86
C HIS A 228 2.15 -11.52 4.58
N LEU A 229 3.35 -10.97 4.72
CA LEU A 229 4.16 -10.50 3.59
C LEU A 229 4.52 -11.61 2.62
N VAL A 230 4.91 -12.78 3.15
CA VAL A 230 5.27 -13.94 2.33
C VAL A 230 4.05 -14.53 1.62
N MET A 231 2.90 -14.64 2.29
CA MET A 231 1.64 -15.03 1.64
C MET A 231 1.28 -14.04 0.52
N MET A 232 1.32 -12.74 0.81
CA MET A 232 0.99 -11.72 -0.18
C MET A 232 1.90 -11.76 -1.41
N ALA A 233 3.22 -11.86 -1.23
CA ALA A 233 4.13 -12.04 -2.37
C ALA A 233 3.92 -13.36 -3.09
N PHE A 234 3.55 -14.42 -2.36
CA PHE A 234 3.26 -15.70 -2.99
C PHE A 234 2.06 -15.60 -3.93
N LEU A 235 0.96 -15.01 -3.45
CA LEU A 235 -0.26 -14.79 -4.23
C LEU A 235 -0.06 -13.76 -5.35
N HIS A 236 0.93 -12.87 -5.23
CA HIS A 236 1.29 -11.95 -6.29
C HIS A 236 1.70 -12.67 -7.59
N ARG A 237 2.17 -13.93 -7.51
CA ARG A 237 2.44 -14.76 -8.70
C ARG A 237 1.16 -15.09 -9.47
N VAL A 238 0.02 -15.19 -8.79
CA VAL A 238 -1.30 -15.39 -9.40
C VAL A 238 -1.79 -14.09 -10.06
N VAL A 239 -1.57 -12.94 -9.38
CA VAL A 239 -1.87 -11.61 -9.93
C VAL A 239 -1.11 -11.38 -11.25
N ASN A 240 0.18 -11.75 -11.30
CA ASN A 240 0.98 -11.64 -12.52
C ASN A 240 0.42 -12.45 -13.71
N GLY A 241 -0.37 -13.49 -13.45
CA GLY A 241 -1.06 -14.30 -14.47
C GLY A 241 -2.41 -13.75 -14.92
N GLY A 242 -2.78 -12.52 -14.54
CA GLY A 242 -4.08 -11.90 -14.87
C GLY A 242 -5.12 -11.91 -13.75
N GLY A 243 -4.72 -12.22 -12.52
CA GLY A 243 -5.58 -12.13 -11.34
C GLY A 243 -5.57 -10.76 -10.67
N THR A 244 -6.46 -10.56 -9.69
CA THR A 244 -6.44 -9.41 -8.78
C THR A 244 -6.41 -9.88 -7.33
N LEU A 245 -5.85 -9.05 -6.45
CA LEU A 245 -5.75 -9.35 -5.03
C LEU A 245 -6.22 -8.15 -4.22
N GLU A 246 -7.31 -8.29 -3.50
CA GLU A 246 -7.85 -7.30 -2.57
C GLU A 246 -7.47 -7.69 -1.14
N ARG A 247 -7.26 -6.71 -0.25
CA ARG A 247 -6.88 -6.95 1.15
C ARG A 247 -7.59 -5.97 2.07
N GLU A 248 -7.95 -6.45 3.25
CA GLU A 248 -8.52 -5.65 4.32
C GLU A 248 -7.79 -5.94 5.64
N TYR A 249 -7.32 -4.88 6.30
CA TYR A 249 -6.64 -4.94 7.59
C TYR A 249 -7.65 -4.60 8.67
N ALA A 250 -8.29 -5.61 9.26
CA ALA A 250 -9.27 -5.40 10.33
C ALA A 250 -8.52 -5.08 11.63
N ILE A 251 -8.24 -3.80 11.88
CA ILE A 251 -7.53 -3.33 13.07
C ILE A 251 -8.29 -3.77 14.34
N GLY A 252 -7.57 -4.28 15.33
CA GLY A 252 -8.12 -4.81 16.58
C GLY A 252 -8.55 -6.27 16.53
N SER A 253 -8.73 -6.85 15.34
CA SER A 253 -9.11 -8.26 15.18
C SER A 253 -7.92 -9.23 15.13
N GLY A 254 -6.71 -8.71 14.86
CA GLY A 254 -5.50 -9.52 14.67
C GLY A 254 -5.53 -10.44 13.45
N ARG A 255 -6.40 -10.15 12.46
CA ARG A 255 -6.49 -10.86 11.18
C ARG A 255 -6.34 -9.92 9.99
N MET A 256 -5.95 -10.50 8.86
CA MET A 256 -5.95 -9.87 7.54
C MET A 256 -6.83 -10.70 6.60
N ASP A 257 -7.81 -10.04 6.00
CA ASP A 257 -8.70 -10.67 5.02
C ASP A 257 -8.15 -10.41 3.61
N ILE A 258 -8.12 -11.44 2.78
CA ILE A 258 -7.57 -11.43 1.43
C ILE A 258 -8.62 -11.99 0.47
N CYS A 259 -8.87 -11.29 -0.63
CA CYS A 259 -9.72 -11.77 -1.71
C CYS A 259 -8.90 -11.88 -3.00
N LEU A 260 -8.65 -13.10 -3.46
CA LEU A 260 -7.97 -13.38 -4.73
C LEU A 260 -9.02 -13.67 -5.80
N ARG A 261 -8.98 -12.93 -6.91
CA ARG A 261 -9.82 -13.20 -8.09
C ARG A 261 -8.93 -13.62 -9.25
N TYR A 262 -9.32 -14.67 -9.96
CA TYR A 262 -8.61 -15.16 -11.14
C TYR A 262 -9.59 -15.80 -12.12
N GLY A 263 -9.86 -15.13 -13.24
CA GLY A 263 -10.91 -15.54 -14.18
C GLY A 263 -12.26 -15.67 -13.46
N LYS A 264 -12.85 -16.87 -13.46
CA LYS A 264 -14.12 -17.16 -12.79
C LYS A 264 -13.98 -17.53 -11.30
N VAL A 265 -12.74 -17.69 -10.81
CA VAL A 265 -12.47 -18.14 -9.44
C VAL A 265 -12.32 -16.93 -8.52
N THR A 266 -13.04 -16.93 -7.40
CA THR A 266 -12.86 -15.97 -6.29
C THR A 266 -12.58 -16.75 -5.01
N LEU A 267 -11.49 -16.42 -4.32
CA LEU A 267 -11.04 -17.06 -3.09
C LEU A 267 -10.93 -16.02 -1.98
N GLY A 268 -11.79 -16.14 -0.97
CA GLY A 268 -11.65 -15.44 0.30
C GLY A 268 -10.73 -16.22 1.23
N MET A 269 -9.78 -15.53 1.85
CA MET A 269 -8.81 -16.11 2.79
C MET A 269 -8.69 -15.19 4.00
N GLU A 270 -8.79 -15.77 5.20
CA GLU A 270 -8.51 -15.09 6.46
C GLU A 270 -7.11 -15.54 6.93
N LEU A 271 -6.21 -14.58 7.17
CA LEU A 271 -4.87 -14.87 7.69
C LEU A 271 -4.75 -14.37 9.13
N LYS A 272 -4.33 -15.28 10.02
CA LYS A 272 -4.04 -15.02 11.43
C LYS A 272 -2.62 -15.48 11.76
N VAL A 273 -1.89 -14.68 12.53
CA VAL A 273 -0.57 -15.06 13.06
C VAL A 273 -0.74 -15.57 14.48
N TRP A 274 -0.42 -16.85 14.68
CA TRP A 274 -0.36 -17.44 16.01
C TRP A 274 0.99 -17.13 16.66
N ARG A 275 0.95 -16.61 17.88
CA ARG A 275 2.14 -16.23 18.66
C ARG A 275 2.24 -17.10 19.90
N ASP A 276 3.46 -17.28 20.38
CA ASP A 276 3.71 -17.93 21.67
C ASP A 276 2.89 -17.26 22.78
N LYS A 277 2.28 -18.06 23.65
CA LYS A 277 1.41 -17.65 24.76
C LYS A 277 0.05 -17.04 24.37
N LYS A 278 -0.34 -17.07 23.09
CA LYS A 278 -1.71 -16.75 22.65
C LYS A 278 -2.53 -18.03 22.43
N PRO A 279 -3.85 -18.03 22.70
CA PRO A 279 -4.70 -19.18 22.44
C PRO A 279 -4.74 -19.52 20.94
N ASP A 280 -4.95 -20.81 20.64
CA ASP A 280 -5.06 -21.32 19.27
C ASP A 280 -6.16 -20.57 18.50
N PRO A 281 -5.82 -19.90 17.37
CA PRO A 281 -6.77 -19.11 16.60
C PRO A 281 -7.91 -19.92 15.98
N LEU A 282 -7.76 -21.25 15.83
CA LEU A 282 -8.80 -22.12 15.25
C LEU A 282 -9.99 -22.33 16.20
N LYS A 283 -9.80 -22.16 17.51
CA LYS A 283 -10.88 -22.34 18.49
C LYS A 283 -11.93 -21.22 18.48
N GLY A 284 -11.71 -20.15 17.71
CA GLY A 284 -12.66 -19.03 17.52
C GLY A 284 -13.21 -18.89 16.09
N CYS A 285 -12.84 -19.78 15.15
CA CYS A 285 -13.34 -19.73 13.77
C CYS A 285 -14.68 -20.47 13.67
N TYR A 286 -15.79 -19.72 13.71
CA TYR A 286 -17.07 -20.22 13.19
C TYR A 286 -17.01 -20.20 11.67
N PHE A 287 -16.67 -21.33 11.05
CA PHE A 287 -16.93 -21.53 9.62
C PHE A 287 -18.45 -21.52 9.41
N GLN A 288 -19.01 -20.36 9.06
CA GLN A 288 -20.29 -20.31 8.35
C GLN A 288 -19.97 -20.37 6.86
N ASN A 289 -20.26 -21.51 6.25
CA ASN A 289 -20.30 -21.63 4.80
C ASN A 289 -21.33 -20.61 4.27
N MET A 290 -20.88 -19.66 3.45
CA MET A 290 -21.71 -18.96 2.48
C MET A 290 -21.34 -19.42 1.08
#